data_AF-A0A2E1KFK5-F1
#
_entry.id   AF-A0A2E1KFK5-F1
#
_cell.length_a   1.000
_cell.length_b   1.000
_cell.length_c   1.000
_cell.angle_alpha   90.00
_cell.angle_beta   90.00
_cell.angle_gamma   90.00
#
_symmetry.space_group_name_H-M   'P 1'
#
loop_
_entity.id
_entity.type
_entity.pdbx_description
1 polymer ?
#
loop_
_entity_poly.entity_id
_entity_poly.type
_entity_poly.pdbx_seq_one_letter_code
_entity_poly.pdbx_strand_id
1 'polypeptide(L)'
;MLTLVKEGKNANAIVPIVGTTGKARARPIATVYFTHSLKDDNKNDAPCAPTLTLHRSHIKKVNQISEHEYHEICKMIDTGEEPEVGHPLRKAYWDVRDRYETSLMREMYIGDQPDIKFQLDFPKAVKDWPGTMTLFGSSGAGKTYFLVAMIERYLKSVSTGSSIRPIIWLSPEEKIDKTLAPLKKPRWNNYYHGIDISEKAVKESKVGAEEYFKKHVQSAIEKHGENALIAFDDFVDAAHGMYPLLERLYNSSLRTARHMNSGIFSLQHTYAGHRATSQSLQSNRYVVFFPRSQQQRCISFLKDHLGLGVPEAKVVVKRFASLDRSMIVQMHSPVCMFNSKYLLLI
;
A
#
# COMPACT_ATOMS: atom_id res chain seq x y z
N MET A 1 18.42 -3.55 -5.56
CA MET A 1 18.18 -4.17 -4.24
C MET A 1 17.52 -3.18 -3.30
N LEU A 2 16.85 -3.70 -2.27
CA LEU A 2 16.40 -2.89 -1.14
C LEU A 2 17.58 -2.54 -0.26
N THR A 3 17.58 -1.34 0.33
CA THR A 3 18.62 -0.90 1.26
C THR A 3 18.09 0.15 2.23
N LEU A 4 18.75 0.33 3.37
CA LEU A 4 18.52 1.46 4.29
C LEU A 4 19.45 2.64 4.02
N VAL A 5 20.42 2.48 3.10
CA VAL A 5 21.39 3.52 2.75
C VAL A 5 20.77 4.50 1.75
N LYS A 6 20.79 5.79 2.09
CA LYS A 6 20.34 6.86 1.19
C LYS A 6 21.47 7.25 0.23
N GLU A 7 21.38 6.77 -1.00
CA GLU A 7 22.36 7.10 -2.05
C GLU A 7 21.99 8.39 -2.80
N GLY A 8 22.70 9.47 -2.49
CA GLY A 8 22.57 10.75 -3.18
C GLY A 8 21.26 11.50 -2.88
N LYS A 9 21.06 12.62 -3.59
CA LYS A 9 19.89 13.49 -3.37
C LYS A 9 18.59 12.90 -3.90
N ASN A 10 18.67 12.03 -4.91
CA ASN A 10 17.53 11.49 -5.65
C ASN A 10 17.31 9.98 -5.38
N ALA A 11 17.70 9.49 -4.20
CA ALA A 11 17.47 8.10 -3.80
C ALA A 11 15.98 7.74 -3.93
N ASN A 12 15.70 6.55 -4.48
CA ASN A 12 14.32 6.10 -4.68
C ASN A 12 13.74 5.56 -3.37
N ALA A 13 13.07 6.42 -2.62
CA ALA A 13 12.44 6.07 -1.34
C ALA A 13 11.17 5.22 -1.57
N ILE A 14 11.10 4.08 -0.88
CA ILE A 14 9.99 3.12 -0.97
C ILE A 14 9.00 3.35 0.17
N VAL A 15 9.45 3.14 1.41
CA VAL A 15 8.58 3.24 2.59
C VAL A 15 9.39 3.60 3.84
N PRO A 16 8.90 4.52 4.70
CA PRO A 16 9.52 4.78 6.00
C PRO A 16 9.25 3.66 6.99
N ILE A 17 10.21 3.44 7.88
CA ILE A 17 10.08 2.63 9.10
C ILE A 17 9.81 3.60 10.26
N VAL A 18 8.72 3.38 10.99
CA VAL A 18 8.29 4.24 12.09
C VAL A 18 8.02 3.41 13.35
N GLY A 19 8.10 4.05 14.52
CA GLY A 19 7.71 3.44 15.78
C GLY A 19 6.20 3.23 15.89
N THR A 20 5.77 2.15 16.54
CA THR A 20 4.34 1.84 16.76
C THR A 20 3.71 2.70 17.85
N THR A 21 4.50 3.20 18.78
CA THR A 21 4.08 4.03 19.94
C THR A 21 4.38 5.52 19.76
N GLY A 22 4.88 5.93 18.58
CA GLY A 22 5.34 7.29 18.33
C GLY A 22 4.25 8.37 18.37
N LYS A 23 4.62 9.57 18.82
CA LYS A 23 3.78 10.78 18.71
C LYS A 23 3.51 11.09 17.23
N ALA A 24 2.37 11.73 16.91
CA ALA A 24 1.93 12.00 15.52
C ALA A 24 2.94 12.77 14.63
N ARG A 25 3.95 13.42 15.22
CA ARG A 25 5.01 14.16 14.51
C ARG A 25 6.36 13.44 14.47
N ALA A 26 6.44 12.19 14.90
CA ALA A 26 7.68 11.43 14.93
C ALA A 26 8.34 11.38 13.55
N ARG A 27 9.67 11.49 13.53
CA ARG A 27 10.47 11.26 12.33
C ARG A 27 10.55 9.75 12.09
N PRO A 28 10.66 9.31 10.82
CA PRO A 28 11.01 7.92 10.54
C PRO A 28 12.29 7.53 11.27
N ILE A 29 12.31 6.30 11.80
CA ILE A 29 13.51 5.67 12.38
C ILE A 29 14.52 5.42 11.25
N ALA A 30 14.02 4.90 10.13
CA ALA A 30 14.75 4.70 8.89
C ALA A 30 13.80 4.83 7.70
N THR A 31 14.33 4.76 6.48
CA THR A 31 13.52 4.68 5.25
C THR A 31 14.15 3.63 4.35
N VAL A 32 13.32 2.77 3.79
CA VAL A 32 13.75 1.78 2.80
C VAL A 32 13.88 2.47 1.46
N TYR A 33 15.01 2.28 0.81
CA TYR A 33 15.32 2.77 -0.52
C TYR A 33 15.49 1.60 -1.48
N PHE A 34 15.34 1.89 -2.77
CA PHE A 34 15.76 1.02 -3.85
C PHE A 34 16.99 1.60 -4.55
N THR A 35 17.98 0.73 -4.76
CA THR A 35 19.22 1.08 -5.46
C THR A 35 19.56 0.04 -6.53
N HIS A 36 20.18 0.50 -7.62
CA HIS A 36 20.82 -0.38 -8.61
C HIS A 36 22.28 -0.68 -8.25
N SER A 37 22.83 0.01 -7.27
CA SER A 37 24.21 -0.16 -6.82
C SER A 37 24.37 -1.47 -6.07
N LEU A 38 25.36 -2.28 -6.48
CA LEU A 38 25.78 -3.51 -5.80
C LEU A 38 27.13 -3.33 -5.10
N LYS A 39 27.53 -2.08 -4.82
CA LYS A 39 28.73 -1.79 -4.03
C LYS A 39 28.60 -2.42 -2.64
N ASP A 40 29.72 -2.89 -2.10
CA ASP A 40 29.73 -3.62 -0.83
C ASP A 40 29.15 -2.80 0.33
N ASP A 41 29.42 -1.49 0.39
CA ASP A 41 28.86 -0.57 1.41
C ASP A 41 27.32 -0.47 1.39
N ASN A 42 26.68 -0.87 0.28
CA ASN A 42 25.23 -0.85 0.13
C ASN A 42 24.59 -2.24 0.29
N LYS A 43 25.40 -3.29 0.38
CA LYS A 43 24.91 -4.66 0.55
C LYS A 43 24.30 -4.81 1.94
N ASN A 44 23.20 -5.53 2.01
CA ASN A 44 22.60 -5.88 3.29
C ASN A 44 23.39 -7.04 3.89
N ASP A 45 23.68 -6.95 5.18
CA ASP A 45 24.31 -8.00 5.97
C ASP A 45 23.39 -8.31 7.17
N ALA A 46 23.00 -9.57 7.31
CA ALA A 46 22.11 -10.03 8.37
C ALA A 46 22.22 -11.55 8.52
N PRO A 47 22.16 -12.12 9.74
CA PRO A 47 22.29 -13.57 9.90
C PRO A 47 21.26 -14.37 9.09
N CYS A 48 21.68 -15.53 8.57
CA CYS A 48 20.92 -16.34 7.61
C CYS A 48 19.59 -16.82 8.17
N ALA A 49 19.59 -17.39 9.38
CA ALA A 49 18.37 -17.94 9.99
C ALA A 49 17.28 -16.87 10.23
N PRO A 50 17.56 -15.70 10.84
CA PRO A 50 16.61 -14.58 10.92
C PRO A 50 16.11 -14.11 9.55
N THR A 51 17.00 -13.93 8.57
CA THR A 51 16.64 -13.50 7.21
C THR A 51 15.64 -14.45 6.55
N LEU A 52 15.80 -15.74 6.79
CA LEU A 52 14.98 -16.80 6.20
C LEU A 52 13.79 -17.23 7.07
N THR A 53 13.47 -16.49 8.14
CA THR A 53 12.37 -16.82 9.08
C THR A 53 11.06 -17.14 8.37
N LEU A 54 10.66 -16.33 7.38
CA LEU A 54 9.40 -16.54 6.64
C LEU A 54 9.44 -17.68 5.62
N HIS A 55 10.62 -18.25 5.37
CA HIS A 55 10.87 -19.30 4.38
C HIS A 55 11.26 -20.63 5.01
N ARG A 56 11.69 -20.64 6.28
CA ARG A 56 12.15 -21.81 7.05
C ARG A 56 11.30 -23.06 6.82
N SER A 57 10.00 -22.99 7.06
CA SER A 57 9.11 -24.16 6.92
C SER A 57 9.06 -24.70 5.49
N HIS A 58 9.14 -23.82 4.48
CA HIS A 58 9.15 -24.23 3.08
C HIS A 58 10.50 -24.84 2.69
N ILE A 59 11.59 -24.19 3.08
CA ILE A 59 12.97 -24.65 2.85
C ILE A 59 13.17 -26.06 3.41
N LYS A 60 12.78 -26.28 4.67
CA LYS A 60 12.90 -27.58 5.32
C LYS A 60 12.11 -28.66 4.59
N LYS A 61 10.90 -28.33 4.14
CA LYS A 61 10.03 -29.27 3.43
C LYS A 61 10.60 -29.63 2.05
N VAL A 62 11.12 -28.66 1.31
CA VAL A 62 11.68 -28.88 -0.05
C VAL A 62 12.97 -29.68 0.02
N ASN A 63 13.84 -29.34 0.96
CA ASN A 63 15.15 -29.98 1.13
C ASN A 63 15.10 -31.27 1.95
N GLN A 64 13.96 -31.58 2.58
CA GLN A 64 13.78 -32.74 3.46
C GLN A 64 14.78 -32.78 4.62
N ILE A 65 15.05 -31.61 5.22
CA ILE A 65 15.99 -31.44 6.35
C ILE A 65 15.26 -31.15 7.66
N SER A 66 15.87 -31.59 8.76
CA SER A 66 15.46 -31.33 10.14
C SER A 66 15.70 -29.88 10.56
N GLU A 67 15.24 -29.51 11.75
CA GLU A 67 15.54 -28.19 12.32
C GLU A 67 17.02 -28.00 12.64
N HIS A 68 17.68 -29.06 13.11
CA HIS A 68 19.10 -29.04 13.43
C HIS A 68 19.92 -28.76 12.16
N GLU A 69 19.70 -29.55 11.11
CA GLU A 69 20.42 -29.42 9.83
C GLU A 69 20.16 -28.06 9.17
N TYR A 70 18.95 -27.50 9.28
CA TYR A 70 18.67 -26.15 8.79
C TYR A 70 19.52 -25.10 9.51
N HIS A 71 19.62 -25.17 10.84
CA HIS A 71 20.46 -24.24 11.61
C HIS A 71 21.95 -24.44 11.36
N GLU A 72 22.37 -25.68 11.12
CA GLU A 72 23.75 -26.01 10.74
C GLU A 72 24.12 -25.38 9.38
N ILE A 73 23.25 -25.51 8.37
CA ILE A 73 23.41 -24.83 7.07
C ILE A 73 23.44 -23.30 7.25
N CYS A 74 22.54 -22.74 8.06
CA CYS A 74 22.56 -21.29 8.31
C CYS A 74 23.88 -20.84 8.93
N LYS A 75 24.43 -21.63 9.87
CA LYS A 75 25.73 -21.35 10.49
C LYS A 75 26.85 -21.40 9.45
N MET A 76 26.87 -22.43 8.59
CA MET A 76 27.85 -22.54 7.49
C MET A 76 27.82 -21.32 6.57
N ILE A 77 26.62 -20.83 6.23
CA ILE A 77 26.43 -19.62 5.42
C ILE A 77 26.97 -18.38 6.16
N ASP A 78 26.65 -18.24 7.45
CA ASP A 78 27.09 -17.10 8.26
C ASP A 78 28.62 -17.09 8.50
N THR A 79 29.27 -18.25 8.54
CA THR A 79 30.73 -18.39 8.71
C THR A 79 31.50 -18.44 7.39
N GLY A 80 30.81 -18.59 6.25
CA GLY A 80 31.45 -18.81 4.95
C GLY A 80 32.08 -20.19 4.78
N GLU A 81 31.75 -21.16 5.65
CA GLU A 81 32.28 -22.52 5.61
C GLU A 81 31.46 -23.38 4.63
N GLU A 82 32.01 -23.62 3.43
CA GLU A 82 31.32 -24.46 2.44
C GLU A 82 31.46 -25.97 2.75
N PRO A 83 30.39 -26.76 2.64
CA PRO A 83 30.45 -28.20 2.90
C PRO A 83 31.24 -28.94 1.81
N GLU A 84 32.10 -29.88 2.18
CA GLU A 84 32.92 -30.66 1.25
C GLU A 84 32.10 -31.53 0.27
N VAL A 85 32.75 -32.00 -0.80
CA VAL A 85 32.15 -32.93 -1.76
C VAL A 85 31.77 -34.23 -1.04
N GLY A 86 30.50 -34.62 -1.14
CA GLY A 86 29.95 -35.81 -0.47
C GLY A 86 29.26 -35.51 0.87
N HIS A 87 29.34 -34.28 1.39
CA HIS A 87 28.63 -33.91 2.61
C HIS A 87 27.10 -34.05 2.41
N PRO A 88 26.35 -34.69 3.34
CA PRO A 88 24.92 -34.94 3.18
C PRO A 88 24.10 -33.67 2.94
N LEU A 89 24.49 -32.56 3.58
CA LEU A 89 23.81 -31.27 3.47
C LEU A 89 24.24 -30.42 2.28
N ARG A 90 25.20 -30.86 1.45
CA ARG A 90 25.77 -30.01 0.39
C ARG A 90 24.71 -29.48 -0.57
N LYS A 91 23.77 -30.31 -1.04
CA LYS A 91 22.70 -29.86 -1.94
C LYS A 91 21.82 -28.80 -1.27
N ALA A 92 21.36 -29.08 -0.06
CA ALA A 92 20.50 -28.17 0.69
C ALA A 92 21.22 -26.86 1.03
N TYR A 93 22.53 -26.89 1.25
CA TYR A 93 23.34 -25.70 1.48
C TYR A 93 23.24 -24.71 0.31
N TRP A 94 23.46 -25.14 -0.93
CA TRP A 94 23.37 -24.25 -2.10
C TRP A 94 21.94 -23.71 -2.29
N ASP A 95 20.92 -24.56 -2.14
CA ASP A 95 19.52 -24.14 -2.24
C ASP A 95 19.15 -23.08 -1.18
N VAL A 96 19.66 -23.23 0.05
CA VAL A 96 19.45 -22.26 1.14
C VAL A 96 20.23 -20.98 0.91
N ARG A 97 21.48 -21.08 0.43
CA ARG A 97 22.34 -19.92 0.16
C ARG A 97 21.78 -19.04 -0.95
N ASP A 98 21.33 -19.62 -2.05
CA ASP A 98 20.69 -18.88 -3.15
C ASP A 98 19.44 -18.14 -2.67
N ARG A 99 18.67 -18.78 -1.77
CA ARG A 99 17.50 -18.17 -1.16
C ARG A 99 17.87 -17.03 -0.22
N TYR A 100 18.90 -17.22 0.60
CA TYR A 100 19.42 -16.20 1.52
C TYR A 100 19.88 -14.95 0.78
N GLU A 101 20.73 -15.10 -0.24
CA GLU A 101 21.22 -13.99 -1.06
C GLU A 101 20.06 -13.24 -1.76
N THR A 102 19.09 -13.99 -2.30
CA THR A 102 17.89 -13.39 -2.92
C THR A 102 17.07 -12.60 -1.89
N SER A 103 16.86 -13.16 -0.70
CA SER A 103 16.09 -12.49 0.37
C SER A 103 16.81 -11.24 0.88
N LEU A 104 18.14 -11.25 1.03
CA LEU A 104 18.91 -10.05 1.37
C LEU A 104 18.71 -8.92 0.35
N MET A 105 18.57 -9.24 -0.94
CA MET A 105 18.42 -8.23 -1.99
C MET A 105 16.98 -7.72 -2.17
N ARG A 106 15.98 -8.59 -1.95
CA ARG A 106 14.60 -8.37 -2.37
C ARG A 106 13.58 -8.32 -1.24
N GLU A 107 13.95 -8.68 -0.02
CA GLU A 107 13.00 -8.79 1.08
C GLU A 107 13.44 -8.01 2.31
N MET A 108 12.47 -7.51 3.07
CA MET A 108 12.71 -6.97 4.40
C MET A 108 11.59 -7.39 5.33
N TYR A 109 11.94 -8.13 6.38
CA TYR A 109 11.01 -8.58 7.41
C TYR A 109 11.34 -7.89 8.74
N ILE A 110 10.32 -7.28 9.33
CA ILE A 110 10.39 -6.60 10.65
C ILE A 110 9.22 -7.03 11.55
N GLY A 111 8.62 -8.19 11.26
CA GLY A 111 7.46 -8.70 12.01
C GLY A 111 7.79 -9.21 13.40
N ASP A 112 9.05 -9.53 13.64
CA ASP A 112 9.65 -9.90 14.92
C ASP A 112 9.95 -8.67 15.80
N GLN A 113 9.93 -7.46 15.24
CA GLN A 113 10.10 -6.21 15.98
C GLN A 113 8.74 -5.54 16.24
N PRO A 114 8.18 -5.63 17.46
CA PRO A 114 6.83 -5.14 17.77
C PRO A 114 6.74 -3.61 17.86
N ASP A 115 7.85 -2.94 18.09
CA ASP A 115 7.99 -1.51 18.30
C ASP A 115 8.12 -0.72 16.99
N ILE A 116 8.33 -1.37 15.85
CA ILE A 116 8.43 -0.74 14.53
C ILE A 116 7.47 -1.33 13.49
N LYS A 117 7.27 -0.56 12.42
CA LYS A 117 6.50 -0.96 11.25
C LYS A 117 6.86 -0.15 10.01
N PHE A 118 6.61 -0.71 8.83
CA PHE A 118 6.49 0.06 7.60
C PHE A 118 5.18 0.85 7.61
N GLN A 119 5.22 2.12 7.20
CA GLN A 119 4.02 2.96 7.20
C GLN A 119 3.91 3.77 5.90
N LEU A 120 2.88 3.51 5.11
CA LEU A 120 2.47 4.39 4.03
C LEU A 120 1.75 5.60 4.63
N ASP A 121 2.21 6.80 4.30
CA ASP A 121 1.62 8.07 4.72
C ASP A 121 1.65 9.08 3.58
N PHE A 122 0.75 10.08 3.66
CA PHE A 122 0.82 11.24 2.78
C PHE A 122 2.00 12.14 3.15
N PRO A 123 2.61 12.81 2.16
CA PRO A 123 3.67 13.77 2.41
C PRO A 123 3.13 14.96 3.22
N LYS A 124 3.93 15.42 4.18
CA LYS A 124 3.57 16.55 5.05
C LYS A 124 3.57 17.87 4.29
N ALA A 125 4.52 18.06 3.39
CA ALA A 125 4.62 19.29 2.60
C ALA A 125 3.58 19.26 1.48
N VAL A 126 2.81 20.34 1.36
CA VAL A 126 1.76 20.45 0.34
C VAL A 126 2.31 20.39 -1.07
N LYS A 127 3.53 20.85 -1.32
CA LYS A 127 4.17 20.77 -2.65
C LYS A 127 4.51 19.35 -3.12
N ASP A 128 4.58 18.39 -2.21
CA ASP A 128 5.00 17.02 -2.53
C ASP A 128 3.78 16.19 -2.91
N TRP A 129 3.78 15.59 -4.11
CA TRP A 129 2.61 14.88 -4.62
C TRP A 129 2.20 13.67 -3.76
N PRO A 130 0.94 13.58 -3.29
CA PRO A 130 0.48 12.51 -2.41
C PRO A 130 0.32 11.14 -3.10
N GLY A 131 0.33 11.11 -4.44
CA GLY A 131 0.13 9.90 -5.22
C GLY A 131 -1.34 9.51 -5.37
N THR A 132 -1.58 8.49 -6.19
CA THR A 132 -2.89 7.93 -6.50
C THR A 132 -3.00 6.51 -5.97
N MET A 133 -4.18 6.12 -5.48
CA MET A 133 -4.38 4.75 -5.02
C MET A 133 -5.79 4.20 -5.23
N THR A 134 -5.90 2.90 -5.45
CA THR A 134 -7.19 2.20 -5.36
C THR A 134 -7.13 1.12 -4.30
N LEU A 135 -8.13 1.10 -3.43
CA LEU A 135 -8.31 0.13 -2.37
C LEU A 135 -9.39 -0.86 -2.80
N PHE A 136 -9.00 -2.12 -2.99
CA PHE A 136 -9.92 -3.20 -3.31
C PHE A 136 -10.22 -4.01 -2.06
N GLY A 137 -11.49 -4.25 -1.79
CA GLY A 137 -11.93 -5.11 -0.68
C GLY A 137 -13.45 -5.21 -0.58
N SER A 138 -13.95 -6.37 -0.14
CA SER A 138 -15.36 -6.53 0.19
C SER A 138 -15.84 -5.52 1.24
N SER A 139 -17.16 -5.38 1.41
CA SER A 139 -17.70 -4.68 2.57
C SER A 139 -17.09 -5.23 3.88
N GLY A 140 -16.79 -4.33 4.82
CA GLY A 140 -16.11 -4.67 6.07
C GLY A 140 -14.63 -5.06 5.95
N ALA A 141 -14.02 -5.07 4.76
CA ALA A 141 -12.61 -5.47 4.59
C ALA A 141 -11.60 -4.50 5.21
N GLY A 142 -11.99 -3.24 5.45
CA GLY A 142 -11.15 -2.20 6.07
C GLY A 142 -10.71 -1.09 5.13
N LYS A 143 -11.29 -0.97 3.93
CA LYS A 143 -10.96 0.07 2.92
C LYS A 143 -11.03 1.48 3.51
N THR A 144 -12.19 1.86 4.01
CA THR A 144 -12.45 3.19 4.56
C THR A 144 -11.57 3.48 5.76
N TYR A 145 -11.49 2.52 6.69
CA TYR A 145 -10.60 2.63 7.86
C TYR A 145 -9.14 2.88 7.47
N PHE A 146 -8.61 2.17 6.49
CA PHE A 146 -7.22 2.34 6.04
C PHE A 146 -6.96 3.77 5.54
N LEU A 147 -7.80 4.26 4.63
CA LEU A 147 -7.63 5.59 4.04
C LEU A 147 -7.88 6.69 5.08
N VAL A 148 -8.96 6.59 5.86
CA VAL A 148 -9.27 7.53 6.95
C VAL A 148 -8.13 7.60 7.96
N ALA A 149 -7.57 6.46 8.38
CA ALA A 149 -6.45 6.44 9.31
C ALA A 149 -5.22 7.15 8.73
N MET A 150 -4.96 7.00 7.43
CA MET A 150 -3.86 7.66 6.75
C MET A 150 -4.06 9.18 6.65
N ILE A 151 -5.28 9.63 6.31
CA ILE A 151 -5.66 11.05 6.31
C ILE A 151 -5.57 11.63 7.73
N GLU A 152 -6.08 10.92 8.75
CA GLU A 152 -6.05 11.42 10.13
C GLU A 152 -4.60 11.55 10.65
N ARG A 153 -3.72 10.60 10.30
CA ARG A 153 -2.28 10.72 10.58
C ARG A 153 -1.67 11.93 9.90
N TYR A 154 -1.98 12.15 8.61
CA TYR A 154 -1.55 13.35 7.88
C TYR A 154 -1.98 14.62 8.62
N LEU A 155 -3.28 14.80 8.89
CA LEU A 155 -3.84 15.96 9.58
C LEU A 155 -3.21 16.21 10.96
N LYS A 156 -2.95 15.14 11.74
CA LYS A 156 -2.30 15.24 13.05
C LYS A 156 -0.80 15.58 12.94
N SER A 157 -0.17 15.28 11.81
CA SER A 157 1.27 15.46 11.60
C SER A 157 1.65 16.84 11.09
N VAL A 158 0.75 17.55 10.41
CA VAL A 158 0.98 18.92 9.93
C VAL A 158 0.98 19.91 11.10
N SER A 159 1.85 20.91 11.06
CA SER A 159 1.89 21.98 12.06
C SER A 159 0.72 22.94 11.91
N THR A 160 0.27 23.48 13.04
CA THR A 160 -0.67 24.61 13.07
C THR A 160 -0.10 25.77 12.26
N GLY A 161 -0.86 26.32 11.30
CA GLY A 161 -0.41 27.41 10.41
C GLY A 161 0.26 26.96 9.11
N SER A 162 0.49 25.65 8.92
CA SER A 162 0.86 25.12 7.60
C SER A 162 -0.36 25.01 6.69
N SER A 163 -0.16 25.10 5.38
CA SER A 163 -1.20 24.74 4.41
C SER A 163 -1.58 23.28 4.62
N ILE A 164 -2.86 23.03 4.93
CA ILE A 164 -3.44 21.69 5.06
C ILE A 164 -4.21 21.42 3.78
N ARG A 165 -4.01 20.22 3.21
CA ARG A 165 -4.71 19.79 2.00
C ARG A 165 -6.22 19.71 2.26
N PRO A 166 -7.07 20.28 1.39
CA PRO A 166 -8.50 19.98 1.40
C PRO A 166 -8.73 18.48 1.21
N ILE A 167 -9.76 17.94 1.85
CA ILE A 167 -10.17 16.55 1.76
C ILE A 167 -11.59 16.55 1.17
N ILE A 168 -11.74 15.98 -0.01
CA ILE A 168 -13.04 15.82 -0.67
C ILE A 168 -13.39 14.34 -0.60
N TRP A 169 -14.53 14.01 0.00
CA TRP A 169 -14.99 12.62 0.15
C TRP A 169 -16.34 12.43 -0.52
N LEU A 170 -16.36 11.73 -1.64
CA LEU A 170 -17.58 11.40 -2.39
C LEU A 170 -18.01 9.98 -2.01
N SER A 171 -19.15 9.83 -1.33
CA SER A 171 -19.62 8.50 -0.89
C SER A 171 -21.15 8.42 -0.87
N PRO A 172 -21.76 7.31 -1.32
CA PRO A 172 -23.20 7.09 -1.12
C PRO A 172 -23.52 6.86 0.37
N GLU A 173 -22.51 6.57 1.20
CA GLU A 173 -22.66 6.32 2.62
C GLU A 173 -22.08 7.44 3.49
N GLU A 174 -21.79 8.63 2.91
CA GLU A 174 -21.10 9.74 3.60
C GLU A 174 -21.70 10.01 4.99
N LYS A 175 -23.03 10.09 5.09
CA LYS A 175 -23.74 10.44 6.32
C LYS A 175 -23.84 9.29 7.32
N ILE A 176 -23.76 8.05 6.87
CA ILE A 176 -24.07 6.86 7.69
C ILE A 176 -22.83 6.05 8.08
N ASP A 177 -21.74 6.14 7.30
CA ASP A 177 -20.50 5.43 7.60
C ASP A 177 -19.78 6.06 8.80
N LYS A 178 -19.86 5.35 9.94
CA LYS A 178 -19.22 5.75 11.19
C LYS A 178 -17.69 5.76 11.11
N THR A 179 -17.08 5.06 10.15
CA THR A 179 -15.63 5.05 9.97
C THR A 179 -15.09 6.40 9.49
N LEU A 180 -15.93 7.28 8.94
CA LEU A 180 -15.58 8.66 8.56
C LEU A 180 -15.54 9.64 9.74
N ALA A 181 -16.06 9.25 10.92
CA ALA A 181 -16.13 10.12 12.10
C ALA A 181 -14.82 10.83 12.48
N PRO A 182 -13.61 10.22 12.34
CA PRO A 182 -12.36 10.92 12.61
C PRO A 182 -12.12 12.17 11.75
N LEU A 183 -12.64 12.21 10.52
CA LEU A 183 -12.51 13.33 9.59
C LEU A 183 -13.56 14.41 9.83
N LYS A 184 -14.71 14.04 10.41
CA LYS A 184 -15.84 14.95 10.73
C LYS A 184 -15.69 15.70 12.06
N LYS A 185 -14.53 15.59 12.73
CA LYS A 185 -14.29 16.29 14.00
C LYS A 185 -14.30 17.81 13.77
N PRO A 186 -14.86 18.64 14.69
CA PRO A 186 -14.99 20.09 14.49
C PRO A 186 -13.71 20.81 14.08
N ARG A 187 -12.56 20.39 14.63
CA ARG A 187 -11.23 20.95 14.28
C ARG A 187 -10.85 20.79 12.80
N TRP A 188 -11.48 19.89 12.07
CA TRP A 188 -11.21 19.58 10.66
C TRP A 188 -12.27 20.12 9.69
N ASN A 189 -13.30 20.79 10.20
CA ASN A 189 -14.44 21.26 9.39
C ASN A 189 -14.04 22.16 8.22
N ASN A 190 -12.94 22.91 8.35
CA ASN A 190 -12.44 23.79 7.28
C ASN A 190 -11.72 23.03 6.16
N TYR A 191 -11.37 21.76 6.37
CA TYR A 191 -10.61 20.95 5.42
C TYR A 191 -11.41 19.78 4.87
N TYR A 192 -12.38 19.25 5.61
CA TYR A 192 -13.18 18.10 5.18
C TYR A 192 -14.48 18.54 4.47
N HIS A 193 -14.63 18.08 3.23
CA HIS A 193 -15.77 18.30 2.35
C HIS A 193 -16.38 16.95 1.95
N GLY A 194 -17.24 16.41 2.82
CA GLY A 194 -18.01 15.22 2.53
C GLY A 194 -19.22 15.52 1.65
N ILE A 195 -19.41 14.75 0.58
CA ILE A 195 -20.53 14.89 -0.37
C ILE A 195 -21.24 13.54 -0.48
N ASP A 196 -22.50 13.54 -0.07
CA ASP A 196 -23.42 12.41 -0.19
C ASP A 196 -23.88 12.31 -1.66
N ILE A 197 -23.48 11.22 -2.33
CA ILE A 197 -23.80 10.94 -3.74
C ILE A 197 -24.89 9.85 -3.88
N SER A 198 -25.60 9.53 -2.80
CA SER A 198 -26.66 8.52 -2.80
C SER A 198 -27.89 8.96 -3.59
N GLU A 199 -28.66 7.99 -4.05
CA GLU A 199 -29.99 8.21 -4.66
C GLU A 199 -30.91 9.03 -3.74
N LYS A 200 -30.82 8.80 -2.42
CA LYS A 200 -31.60 9.54 -1.41
C LYS A 200 -31.22 11.02 -1.40
N ALA A 201 -29.93 11.35 -1.41
CA ALA A 201 -29.48 12.73 -1.40
C ALA A 201 -29.90 13.50 -2.68
N VAL A 202 -29.79 12.86 -3.85
CA VAL A 202 -30.25 13.48 -5.11
C VAL A 202 -31.77 13.70 -5.06
N LYS A 203 -32.57 12.73 -4.61
CA LYS A 203 -34.02 12.89 -4.48
C LYS A 203 -34.41 14.01 -3.51
N GLU A 204 -33.78 14.06 -2.34
CA GLU A 204 -34.04 15.07 -1.31
C GLU A 204 -33.65 16.49 -1.77
N SER A 205 -32.65 16.60 -2.64
CA SER A 205 -32.21 17.89 -3.22
C SER A 205 -33.22 18.50 -4.20
N LYS A 206 -34.20 17.73 -4.67
CA LYS A 206 -35.23 18.13 -5.66
C LYS A 206 -34.68 18.63 -7.00
N VAL A 207 -33.43 18.32 -7.32
CA VAL A 207 -32.81 18.60 -8.62
C VAL A 207 -32.43 17.32 -9.34
N GLY A 208 -32.27 17.39 -10.66
CA GLY A 208 -31.78 16.25 -11.44
C GLY A 208 -30.32 15.90 -11.10
N ALA A 209 -29.90 14.67 -11.40
CA ALA A 209 -28.54 14.20 -11.10
C ALA A 209 -27.43 15.08 -11.70
N GLU A 210 -27.59 15.55 -12.93
CA GLU A 210 -26.58 16.42 -13.57
C GLU A 210 -26.45 17.77 -12.84
N GLU A 211 -27.57 18.37 -12.44
CA GLU A 211 -27.58 19.61 -11.69
C GLU A 211 -27.00 19.42 -10.28
N TYR A 212 -27.34 18.31 -9.62
CA TYR A 212 -26.76 17.92 -8.34
C TYR A 212 -25.23 17.76 -8.44
N PHE A 213 -24.76 17.07 -9.49
CA PHE A 213 -23.33 16.91 -9.77
C PHE A 213 -22.63 18.26 -9.92
N LYS A 214 -23.18 19.16 -10.74
CA LYS A 214 -22.59 20.50 -10.96
C LYS A 214 -22.51 21.30 -9.65
N LYS A 215 -23.62 21.34 -8.90
CA LYS A 215 -23.76 22.13 -7.67
C LYS A 215 -22.87 21.62 -6.53
N HIS A 216 -22.79 20.31 -6.33
CA HIS A 216 -22.16 19.74 -5.15
C HIS A 216 -20.78 19.16 -5.44
N VAL A 217 -20.63 18.38 -6.52
CA VAL A 217 -19.38 17.69 -6.83
C VAL A 217 -18.43 18.59 -7.61
N GLN A 218 -18.85 19.06 -8.78
CA GLN A 218 -17.99 19.87 -9.65
C GLN A 218 -17.56 21.17 -8.96
N SER A 219 -18.49 21.88 -8.31
CA SER A 219 -18.16 23.09 -7.55
C SER A 219 -17.12 22.85 -6.45
N ALA A 220 -17.20 21.73 -5.73
CA ALA A 220 -16.21 21.39 -4.71
C ALA A 220 -14.83 21.08 -5.32
N ILE A 221 -14.79 20.38 -6.47
CA ILE A 221 -13.55 20.09 -7.20
C ILE A 221 -12.93 21.37 -7.75
N GLU A 222 -13.72 22.30 -8.30
CA GLU A 222 -13.22 23.57 -8.82
C GLU A 222 -12.68 24.47 -7.71
N LYS A 223 -13.37 24.51 -6.56
CA LYS A 223 -13.00 25.38 -5.43
C LYS A 223 -11.84 24.83 -4.60
N HIS A 224 -11.77 23.51 -4.43
CA HIS A 224 -10.89 22.87 -3.45
C HIS A 224 -9.99 21.78 -4.04
N GLY A 225 -10.10 21.47 -5.33
CA GLY A 225 -9.48 20.29 -5.94
C GLY A 225 -7.99 20.38 -6.19
N GLU A 226 -7.39 21.58 -6.22
CA GLU A 226 -5.94 21.75 -6.29
C GLU A 226 -5.31 21.44 -4.92
N ASN A 227 -4.19 20.69 -4.92
CA ASN A 227 -3.51 20.23 -3.72
C ASN A 227 -4.37 19.32 -2.81
N ALA A 228 -5.48 18.77 -3.30
CA ALA A 228 -6.47 18.07 -2.50
C ALA A 228 -6.17 16.58 -2.27
N LEU A 229 -6.86 15.99 -1.31
CA LEU A 229 -7.02 14.55 -1.09
C LEU A 229 -8.46 14.19 -1.47
N ILE A 230 -8.67 13.52 -2.60
CA ILE A 230 -9.99 13.28 -3.18
C ILE A 230 -10.30 11.78 -3.18
N ALA A 231 -11.32 11.38 -2.43
CA ALA A 231 -11.77 10.00 -2.33
C ALA A 231 -13.10 9.78 -3.08
N PHE A 232 -13.11 8.78 -3.96
CA PHE A 232 -14.27 8.22 -4.65
C PHE A 232 -14.61 6.88 -3.99
N ASP A 233 -15.46 6.93 -2.98
CA ASP A 233 -15.78 5.81 -2.11
C ASP A 233 -17.03 5.09 -2.60
N ASP A 234 -16.84 3.86 -3.11
CA ASP A 234 -17.87 3.01 -3.70
C ASP A 234 -18.82 3.79 -4.65
N PHE A 235 -18.26 4.71 -5.45
CA PHE A 235 -19.00 5.61 -6.35
C PHE A 235 -19.80 4.90 -7.46
N VAL A 236 -19.53 3.61 -7.67
CA VAL A 236 -20.32 2.74 -8.56
C VAL A 236 -21.75 2.59 -8.03
N ASP A 237 -21.93 2.70 -6.72
CA ASP A 237 -23.22 2.61 -6.03
C ASP A 237 -23.88 4.00 -5.81
N ALA A 238 -23.38 5.04 -6.51
CA ALA A 238 -23.99 6.37 -6.51
C ALA A 238 -25.38 6.37 -7.18
N ALA A 239 -26.11 7.48 -7.05
CA ALA A 239 -27.36 7.69 -7.77
C ALA A 239 -27.19 7.41 -9.28
N HIS A 240 -28.18 6.77 -9.92
CA HIS A 240 -28.02 6.22 -11.27
C HIS A 240 -27.54 7.26 -12.30
N GLY A 241 -28.10 8.48 -12.26
CA GLY A 241 -27.69 9.58 -13.15
C GLY A 241 -26.34 10.22 -12.81
N MET A 242 -25.78 9.95 -11.63
CA MET A 242 -24.49 10.48 -11.18
C MET A 242 -23.32 9.62 -11.65
N TYR A 243 -23.50 8.30 -11.75
CA TYR A 243 -22.41 7.36 -12.02
C TYR A 243 -21.58 7.72 -13.27
N PRO A 244 -22.16 7.98 -14.46
CA PRO A 244 -21.36 8.31 -15.64
C PRO A 244 -20.54 9.61 -15.48
N LEU A 245 -21.07 10.58 -14.75
CA LEU A 245 -20.39 11.85 -14.47
C LEU A 245 -19.22 11.66 -13.52
N LEU A 246 -19.42 10.86 -12.46
CA LEU A 246 -18.39 10.50 -11.49
C LEU A 246 -17.29 9.64 -12.11
N GLU A 247 -17.62 8.67 -12.96
CA GLU A 247 -16.65 7.86 -13.70
C GLU A 247 -15.77 8.74 -14.61
N ARG A 248 -16.40 9.67 -15.35
CA ARG A 248 -15.66 10.61 -16.21
C ARG A 248 -14.74 11.51 -15.39
N LEU A 249 -15.23 12.05 -14.27
CA LEU A 249 -14.45 12.88 -13.36
C LEU A 249 -13.29 12.11 -12.73
N TYR A 250 -13.51 10.89 -12.25
CA TYR A 250 -12.47 10.04 -11.68
C TYR A 250 -11.35 9.76 -12.68
N ASN A 251 -11.72 9.35 -13.89
CA ASN A 251 -10.77 9.03 -14.94
C ASN A 251 -9.97 10.26 -15.42
N SER A 252 -10.60 11.44 -15.52
CA SER A 252 -9.86 12.68 -15.84
C SER A 252 -8.93 13.08 -14.69
N SER A 253 -9.42 13.00 -13.45
CA SER A 253 -8.66 13.35 -12.24
C SER A 253 -7.43 12.48 -12.07
N LEU A 254 -7.50 11.17 -12.36
CA LEU A 254 -6.34 10.28 -12.32
C LEU A 254 -5.23 10.72 -13.28
N ARG A 255 -5.58 11.22 -14.47
CA ARG A 255 -4.61 11.65 -15.49
C ARG A 255 -3.96 13.00 -15.14
N THR A 256 -4.70 13.89 -14.48
CA THR A 256 -4.21 15.22 -14.11
C THR A 256 -3.72 15.33 -12.66
N ALA A 257 -3.84 14.26 -11.86
CA ALA A 257 -3.54 14.24 -10.43
C ALA A 257 -2.17 14.85 -10.08
N ARG A 258 -1.14 14.53 -10.86
CA ARG A 258 0.21 15.04 -10.63
C ARG A 258 0.34 16.53 -10.93
N HIS A 259 -0.35 17.02 -11.96
CA HIS A 259 -0.38 18.44 -12.33
C HIS A 259 -1.16 19.27 -11.31
N MET A 260 -2.28 18.75 -10.81
CA MET A 260 -3.07 19.39 -9.76
C MET A 260 -2.46 19.21 -8.36
N ASN A 261 -1.37 18.45 -8.26
CA ASN A 261 -0.74 18.05 -7.01
C ASN A 261 -1.73 17.43 -5.99
N SER A 262 -2.70 16.69 -6.52
CA SER A 262 -3.81 16.10 -5.77
C SER A 262 -3.66 14.59 -5.68
N GLY A 263 -4.14 14.03 -4.58
CA GLY A 263 -4.25 12.60 -4.38
C GLY A 263 -5.63 12.13 -4.78
N ILE A 264 -5.70 11.15 -5.69
CA ILE A 264 -6.96 10.57 -6.13
C ILE A 264 -7.03 9.14 -5.60
N PHE A 265 -8.09 8.86 -4.87
CA PHE A 265 -8.30 7.58 -4.21
C PHE A 265 -9.64 6.99 -4.62
N SER A 266 -9.67 5.71 -4.96
CA SER A 266 -10.92 5.00 -5.17
C SER A 266 -11.02 3.81 -4.23
N LEU A 267 -12.17 3.65 -3.59
CA LEU A 267 -12.49 2.47 -2.79
C LEU A 267 -13.51 1.69 -3.60
N GLN A 268 -13.20 0.42 -3.87
CA GLN A 268 -14.04 -0.45 -4.69
C GLN A 268 -14.10 -1.87 -4.15
N HIS A 269 -15.18 -2.58 -4.46
CA HIS A 269 -15.34 -3.99 -4.08
C HIS A 269 -14.44 -4.97 -4.83
N THR A 270 -14.01 -4.66 -6.05
CA THR A 270 -13.28 -5.59 -6.90
C THR A 270 -12.38 -4.87 -7.90
N TYR A 271 -11.25 -5.49 -8.25
CA TYR A 271 -10.38 -5.00 -9.33
C TYR A 271 -10.88 -5.42 -10.73
N ALA A 272 -11.81 -6.38 -10.80
CA ALA A 272 -12.44 -6.83 -12.04
C ALA A 272 -13.70 -6.00 -12.40
N GLY A 273 -13.68 -4.69 -12.12
CA GLY A 273 -14.78 -3.76 -12.39
C GLY A 273 -14.86 -3.26 -13.84
N HIS A 274 -14.16 -3.89 -14.78
CA HIS A 274 -14.07 -3.48 -16.18
C HIS A 274 -13.66 -2.00 -16.32
N ARG A 275 -14.48 -1.16 -16.96
CA ARG A 275 -14.17 0.26 -17.21
C ARG A 275 -13.88 1.05 -15.93
N ALA A 276 -14.54 0.71 -14.82
CA ALA A 276 -14.37 1.38 -13.53
C ALA A 276 -12.98 1.13 -12.90
N THR A 277 -12.27 0.08 -13.31
CA THR A 277 -10.96 -0.31 -12.75
C THR A 277 -9.82 -0.23 -13.74
N SER A 278 -10.05 -0.37 -15.06
CA SER A 278 -8.99 -0.40 -16.07
C SER A 278 -8.03 0.79 -16.00
N GLN A 279 -8.56 2.03 -15.91
CA GLN A 279 -7.71 3.22 -15.80
C GLN A 279 -6.94 3.24 -14.47
N SER A 280 -7.59 2.81 -13.39
CA SER A 280 -6.99 2.81 -12.05
C SER A 280 -5.78 1.87 -11.97
N LEU A 281 -5.87 0.68 -12.57
CA LEU A 281 -4.80 -0.31 -12.54
C LEU A 281 -3.55 0.14 -13.31
N GLN A 282 -3.72 1.01 -14.32
CA GLN A 282 -2.62 1.54 -15.13
C GLN A 282 -1.99 2.82 -14.56
N SER A 283 -2.79 3.67 -13.90
CA SER A 283 -2.35 5.01 -13.49
C SER A 283 -2.06 5.16 -11.99
N ASN A 284 -2.48 4.19 -11.17
CA ASN A 284 -2.26 4.31 -9.74
C ASN A 284 -0.80 4.08 -9.37
N ARG A 285 -0.30 4.92 -8.47
CA ARG A 285 0.95 4.65 -7.77
C ARG A 285 0.82 3.43 -6.87
N TYR A 286 -0.31 3.30 -6.17
CA TYR A 286 -0.56 2.22 -5.21
C TYR A 286 -1.87 1.47 -5.49
N VAL A 287 -1.85 0.16 -5.36
CA VAL A 287 -3.05 -0.68 -5.28
C VAL A 287 -3.05 -1.39 -3.93
N VAL A 288 -4.10 -1.23 -3.14
CA VAL A 288 -4.20 -1.78 -1.79
C VAL A 288 -5.23 -2.90 -1.78
N PHE A 289 -4.81 -4.09 -1.36
CA PHE A 289 -5.68 -5.23 -1.16
C PHE A 289 -5.81 -5.58 0.33
N PHE A 290 -6.93 -6.22 0.66
CA PHE A 290 -7.16 -6.83 1.97
C PHE A 290 -7.23 -8.36 1.80
N PRO A 291 -6.08 -9.07 1.80
CA PRO A 291 -6.01 -10.45 1.33
C PRO A 291 -6.87 -11.43 2.16
N ARG A 292 -7.12 -11.15 3.44
CA ARG A 292 -7.96 -12.01 4.30
C ARG A 292 -9.41 -12.13 3.82
N SER A 293 -9.94 -11.12 3.13
CA SER A 293 -11.33 -11.12 2.65
C SER A 293 -11.48 -11.56 1.18
N GLN A 294 -10.39 -11.62 0.42
CA GLN A 294 -10.46 -11.87 -1.04
C GLN A 294 -9.18 -12.49 -1.60
N GLN A 295 -8.73 -13.60 -1.02
CA GLN A 295 -7.47 -14.27 -1.39
C GLN A 295 -7.38 -14.58 -2.89
N GLN A 296 -8.42 -15.17 -3.48
CA GLN A 296 -8.39 -15.56 -4.90
C GLN A 296 -8.23 -14.36 -5.82
N ARG A 297 -8.89 -13.24 -5.52
CA ARG A 297 -8.74 -12.00 -6.28
C ARG A 297 -7.33 -11.45 -6.19
N CYS A 298 -6.71 -11.52 -5.02
CA CYS A 298 -5.31 -11.12 -4.85
C CYS A 298 -4.38 -12.02 -5.68
N ILE A 299 -4.59 -13.35 -5.65
CA ILE A 299 -3.78 -14.31 -6.43
C ILE A 299 -3.89 -14.02 -7.93
N SER A 300 -5.11 -13.86 -8.45
CA SER A 300 -5.35 -13.52 -9.84
C SER A 300 -4.71 -12.18 -10.20
N PHE A 301 -4.79 -11.17 -9.34
CA PHE A 301 -4.11 -9.89 -9.57
C PHE A 301 -2.60 -10.04 -9.71
N LEU A 302 -1.94 -10.77 -8.79
CA LEU A 302 -0.49 -10.99 -8.85
C LEU A 302 -0.08 -11.74 -10.12
N LYS A 303 -0.88 -12.70 -10.56
CA LYS A 303 -0.65 -13.46 -11.78
C LYS A 303 -0.83 -12.58 -13.03
N ASP A 304 -2.01 -11.95 -13.16
CA ASP A 304 -2.43 -11.32 -14.41
C ASP A 304 -1.81 -9.92 -14.59
N HIS A 305 -1.47 -9.22 -13.50
CA HIS A 305 -0.90 -7.86 -13.56
C HIS A 305 0.57 -7.75 -13.14
N LEU A 306 1.09 -8.66 -12.31
CA LEU A 306 2.49 -8.65 -11.90
C LEU A 306 3.31 -9.82 -12.48
N GLY A 307 2.68 -10.74 -13.22
CA GLY A 307 3.36 -11.83 -13.92
C GLY A 307 3.84 -12.97 -13.03
N LEU A 308 3.43 -13.03 -11.76
CA LEU A 308 3.84 -14.11 -10.84
C LEU A 308 3.22 -15.45 -11.25
N GLY A 309 3.97 -16.54 -11.05
CA GLY A 309 3.42 -17.88 -11.16
C GLY A 309 2.33 -18.12 -10.12
N VAL A 310 1.28 -18.91 -10.46
CA VAL A 310 0.18 -19.20 -9.53
C VAL A 310 0.65 -19.79 -8.19
N PRO A 311 1.61 -20.74 -8.13
CA PRO A 311 2.13 -21.25 -6.87
C PRO A 311 2.77 -20.16 -6.01
N GLU A 312 3.56 -19.29 -6.62
CA GLU A 312 4.24 -18.18 -5.96
C GLU A 312 3.23 -17.14 -5.44
N ALA A 313 2.28 -16.73 -6.27
CA ALA A 313 1.21 -15.81 -5.89
C ALA A 313 0.42 -16.32 -4.67
N LYS A 314 0.11 -17.62 -4.60
CA LYS A 314 -0.53 -18.24 -3.43
C LYS A 314 0.30 -18.09 -2.16
N VAL A 315 1.61 -18.36 -2.23
CA VAL A 315 2.53 -18.24 -1.09
C VAL A 315 2.62 -16.79 -0.63
N VAL A 316 2.79 -15.86 -1.57
CA VAL A 316 2.88 -14.42 -1.29
C VAL A 316 1.59 -13.92 -0.61
N VAL A 317 0.42 -14.18 -1.18
CA VAL A 317 -0.86 -13.74 -0.60
C VAL A 317 -1.07 -14.32 0.79
N LYS A 318 -0.74 -15.60 1.00
CA LYS A 318 -0.85 -16.22 2.32
C LYS A 318 0.08 -15.56 3.34
N ARG A 319 1.32 -15.25 2.96
CA ARG A 319 2.31 -14.58 3.81
C ARG A 319 1.86 -13.17 4.18
N PHE A 320 1.40 -12.37 3.21
CA PHE A 320 0.89 -11.03 3.49
C PHE A 320 -0.34 -11.06 4.40
N ALA A 321 -1.26 -12.00 4.16
CA ALA A 321 -2.47 -12.17 4.99
C ALA A 321 -2.16 -12.58 6.43
N SER A 322 -1.13 -13.40 6.67
CA SER A 322 -0.77 -13.81 8.03
C SER A 322 -0.13 -12.68 8.83
N LEU A 323 0.54 -11.73 8.17
CA LEU A 323 1.31 -10.68 8.82
C LEU A 323 0.51 -9.41 9.11
N ASP A 324 -0.44 -9.05 8.24
CA ASP A 324 -1.24 -7.85 8.40
C ASP A 324 -2.59 -7.96 7.67
N ARG A 325 -3.47 -6.98 7.86
CA ARG A 325 -4.78 -6.91 7.21
C ARG A 325 -4.68 -6.42 5.75
N SER A 326 -3.75 -5.52 5.47
CA SER A 326 -3.57 -4.92 4.14
C SER A 326 -2.30 -5.44 3.44
N MET A 327 -2.33 -5.44 2.12
CA MET A 327 -1.20 -5.66 1.21
C MET A 327 -1.18 -4.48 0.24
N ILE A 328 -0.16 -3.64 0.34
CA ILE A 328 0.03 -2.46 -0.51
C ILE A 328 0.96 -2.87 -1.65
N VAL A 329 0.53 -2.66 -2.88
CA VAL A 329 1.33 -2.88 -4.09
C VAL A 329 1.68 -1.52 -4.66
N GLN A 330 2.97 -1.20 -4.75
CA GLN A 330 3.46 -0.07 -5.51
C GLN A 330 3.59 -0.48 -6.98
N MET A 331 2.84 0.16 -7.87
CA MET A 331 2.85 -0.16 -9.31
C MET A 331 3.91 0.61 -10.08
N HIS A 332 4.34 1.77 -9.56
CA HIS A 332 5.44 2.53 -10.16
C HIS A 332 6.79 1.91 -9.80
N SER A 333 7.75 1.99 -10.73
CA SER A 333 9.07 1.41 -10.53
C SER A 333 9.81 2.01 -9.31
N PRO A 334 10.41 1.16 -8.45
CA PRO A 334 10.36 -0.30 -8.51
C PRO A 334 9.01 -0.85 -8.04
N VAL A 335 8.55 -1.90 -8.72
CA VAL A 335 7.35 -2.62 -8.32
C VAL A 335 7.68 -3.40 -7.04
N CYS A 336 6.92 -3.14 -5.98
CA CYS A 336 7.10 -3.83 -4.71
C CYS A 336 5.77 -3.98 -3.99
N MET A 337 5.74 -4.90 -3.03
CA MET A 337 4.60 -5.13 -2.15
C MET A 337 5.03 -5.01 -0.71
N PHE A 338 4.22 -4.37 0.12
CA PHE A 338 4.50 -4.27 1.55
C PHE A 338 3.23 -4.19 2.39
N ASN A 339 3.38 -4.53 3.66
CA ASN A 339 2.42 -4.24 4.74
C ASN A 339 3.19 -3.69 5.93
N SER A 340 2.60 -3.61 7.12
CA SER A 340 3.33 -3.07 8.28
C SER A 340 4.57 -3.86 8.70
N LYS A 341 4.70 -5.13 8.31
CA LYS A 341 5.72 -6.06 8.83
C LYS A 341 6.67 -6.65 7.78
N TYR A 342 6.30 -6.61 6.51
CA TYR A 342 7.07 -7.25 5.45
C TYR A 342 7.01 -6.46 4.16
N LEU A 343 8.14 -6.42 3.47
CA LEU A 343 8.33 -5.81 2.17
C LEU A 343 9.00 -6.81 1.23
N LEU A 344 8.49 -6.89 0.00
CA LEU A 344 8.99 -7.72 -1.08
C LEU A 344 9.13 -6.89 -2.36
N LEU A 345 10.31 -6.87 -2.94
CA LEU A 345 10.58 -6.37 -4.28
C LEU A 345 10.19 -7.44 -5.31
N ILE A 346 9.40 -7.06 -6.32
CA ILE A 346 8.90 -7.95 -7.37
C ILE A 346 9.88 -8.05 -8.54
#